data_AF-A0A9D4REU0-F1
#
_entry.id   AF-A0A9D4REU0-F1
#
_cell.length_a   1.000
_cell.length_b   1.000
_cell.length_c   1.000
_cell.angle_alpha   90.00
_cell.angle_beta   90.00
_cell.angle_gamma   90.00
#
_symmetry.space_group_name_H-M   'P 1'
#
loop_
_entity.id
_entity.type
_entity.pdbx_description
1 polymer ?
#
loop_
_entity_poly.entity_id
_entity_poly.type
_entity_poly.pdbx_seq_one_letter_code
_entity_poly.pdbx_strand_id
1 'polypeptide(L)'
;METEKGRYLIEDYVAHVVVTKDDKNVFLVTNKRLLFASRGEIFGSWNCEFTYIWAELKDKPKVTTKGIEVTLKEKEKRGLFGSSTWKKEIHVADLKLAEWMVGKISEAWDANN
;
A
#
# COMPACT_ATOMS: atom_id res chain seq x y z
N MET A 1 6.29 13.84 11.77
CA MET A 1 5.48 14.22 10.60
C MET A 1 4.03 14.13 11.04
N GLU A 2 3.39 15.28 11.29
CA GLU A 2 2.00 15.31 11.74
C GLU A 2 1.10 14.81 10.61
N THR A 3 0.31 13.78 10.87
CA THR A 3 -0.82 13.43 10.01
C THR A 3 -1.78 14.62 10.04
N GLU A 4 -1.99 15.28 8.90
CA GLU A 4 -3.02 16.32 8.77
C GLU A 4 -4.35 15.76 9.27
N LYS A 5 -4.81 16.28 10.42
CA LYS A 5 -6.08 15.88 11.04
C LYS A 5 -7.20 16.05 10.01
N GLY A 6 -7.85 14.96 9.64
CA GLY A 6 -8.97 14.96 8.70
C GLY A 6 -8.76 14.23 7.38
N ARG A 7 -7.51 14.00 6.95
CA ARG A 7 -7.20 13.43 5.62
C ARG A 7 -7.82 12.04 5.37
N TYR A 8 -8.08 11.27 6.43
CA TYR A 8 -8.54 9.88 6.35
C TYR A 8 -9.92 9.64 6.99
N LEU A 9 -10.63 10.68 7.45
CA LEU A 9 -11.88 10.51 8.23
C LEU A 9 -13.08 9.97 7.43
N ILE A 10 -12.98 9.89 6.10
CA ILE A 10 -14.07 9.48 5.19
C ILE A 10 -13.64 8.23 4.41
N GLU A 11 -12.86 7.35 5.03
CA GLU A 11 -12.39 6.11 4.43
C GLU A 11 -12.80 4.91 5.27
N ASP A 12 -13.32 3.90 4.59
CA ASP A 12 -13.73 2.66 5.22
C ASP A 12 -12.56 1.69 5.25
N TYR A 13 -12.30 1.12 6.41
CA TYR A 13 -11.31 0.06 6.59
C TYR A 13 -11.70 -1.19 5.80
N VAL A 14 -10.75 -1.80 5.09
CA VAL A 14 -10.97 -3.05 4.35
C VAL A 14 -10.21 -4.20 5.01
N ALA A 15 -8.88 -4.11 5.06
CA ALA A 15 -8.02 -5.17 5.56
C ALA A 15 -6.64 -4.61 5.97
N HIS A 16 -5.94 -5.34 6.83
CA HIS A 16 -4.53 -5.06 7.12
C HIS A 16 -3.75 -6.35 7.30
N VAL A 17 -2.44 -6.26 7.08
CA VAL A 17 -1.46 -7.29 7.43
C VAL A 17 -0.33 -6.67 8.22
N VAL A 18 0.06 -7.35 9.29
CA VAL A 18 1.29 -7.05 10.02
C VAL A 18 2.45 -7.72 9.28
N VAL A 19 3.36 -6.90 8.79
CA VAL A 19 4.42 -7.29 7.85
C VAL A 19 5.65 -7.83 8.59
N THR A 20 5.92 -7.35 9.79
CA THR A 20 7.06 -7.77 10.62
C THR A 20 6.60 -8.41 11.93
N LYS A 21 7.37 -9.40 12.42
CA LYS A 21 7.05 -10.14 13.66
C LYS A 21 7.02 -9.28 14.93
N ASP A 22 7.60 -8.09 14.88
CA ASP A 22 7.64 -7.14 16.00
C ASP A 22 6.44 -6.18 16.01
N ASP A 23 5.45 -6.43 15.16
CA ASP A 23 4.22 -5.64 15.00
C ASP A 23 4.46 -4.16 14.64
N LYS A 24 5.67 -3.82 14.17
CA LYS A 24 6.03 -2.44 13.86
C LYS A 24 5.64 -2.01 12.45
N ASN A 25 5.46 -2.95 11.52
CA ASN A 25 5.13 -2.60 10.13
C ASN A 25 3.77 -3.15 9.77
N VAL A 26 2.88 -2.28 9.30
CA VAL A 26 1.51 -2.63 8.93
C VAL A 26 1.25 -2.15 7.52
N PHE A 27 0.77 -3.05 6.67
CA PHE A 27 0.23 -2.72 5.37
C PHE A 27 -1.29 -2.77 5.42
N LEU A 28 -1.92 -1.65 5.11
CA LEU A 28 -3.34 -1.36 5.29
C LEU A 28 -4.00 -1.05 3.94
N VAL A 29 -5.25 -1.47 3.82
CA VAL A 29 -6.13 -1.14 2.70
C VAL A 29 -7.39 -0.48 3.25
N THR A 30 -7.76 0.63 2.63
CA THR A 30 -9.07 1.26 2.81
C THR A 30 -9.86 1.18 1.52
N ASN A 31 -11.10 1.64 1.52
CA ASN A 31 -11.88 1.80 0.29
C ASN A 31 -11.27 2.83 -0.69
N LYS A 32 -10.25 3.62 -0.33
CA LYS A 32 -9.65 4.65 -1.23
C LYS A 32 -8.16 4.48 -1.51
N ARG A 33 -7.41 3.76 -0.66
CA ARG A 33 -5.94 3.74 -0.75
C ARG A 33 -5.31 2.47 -0.18
N LEU A 34 -4.08 2.29 -0.60
CA LEU A 34 -3.05 1.48 0.06
C LEU A 34 -2.23 2.37 0.99
N LEU A 35 -1.90 1.89 2.18
CA LEU A 35 -1.06 2.60 3.15
C LEU A 35 -0.08 1.64 3.84
N PHE A 36 1.18 2.05 3.96
CA PHE A 36 2.15 1.34 4.79
C PHE A 36 2.54 2.23 5.96
N ALA A 37 2.33 1.72 7.17
CA ALA A 37 2.65 2.39 8.41
C ALA A 37 3.78 1.66 9.13
N SER A 38 4.72 2.42 9.68
CA SER A 38 5.79 1.92 10.54
C SER A 38 5.65 2.52 11.94
N ARG A 39 5.98 1.76 12.98
CA ARG A 39 6.02 2.25 14.35
C ARG A 39 7.46 2.64 14.68
N GLY A 40 7.67 3.93 14.94
CA GLY A 40 8.98 4.48 15.28
C GLY A 40 9.54 3.92 16.59
N GLU A 41 10.84 3.70 16.63
CA GLU A 41 11.50 2.98 17.74
C GLU A 41 11.59 3.78 19.04
N ILE A 42 11.78 5.11 18.94
CA ILE A 42 12.11 5.95 20.10
C ILE A 42 10.86 6.39 20.86
N PHE A 43 9.80 6.81 20.15
CA PHE A 43 8.58 7.35 20.74
C PHE A 43 7.33 6.51 20.45
N GLY A 44 7.47 5.37 19.76
CA GLY A 44 6.35 4.49 19.45
C GLY A 44 5.30 5.11 18.52
N SER A 45 5.58 6.27 17.91
CA SER A 45 4.67 6.97 17.01
C SER A 45 4.51 6.22 15.69
N TRP A 46 3.28 6.13 15.20
CA TRP A 46 3.02 5.61 13.85
C TRP A 46 3.38 6.66 12.80
N ASN A 47 4.21 6.25 11.85
CA ASN A 47 4.58 7.02 10.68
C ASN A 47 3.95 6.37 9.44
N CYS A 48 3.38 7.19 8.56
CA CYS A 48 2.96 6.75 7.25
C CYS A 48 4.17 6.80 6.30
N GLU A 49 4.72 5.63 5.94
CA GLU A 49 5.87 5.54 5.03
C GLU A 49 5.46 5.85 3.59
N PHE A 50 4.30 5.35 3.17
CA PHE A 50 3.70 5.71 1.89
C PHE A 50 2.19 5.50 1.89
N THR A 51 1.52 6.21 0.99
CA THR A 51 0.13 6.04 0.64
C THR A 51 -0.01 6.08 -0.87
N TYR A 52 -0.87 5.25 -1.45
CA TYR A 52 -1.23 5.29 -2.86
C TYR A 52 -2.74 5.20 -3.01
N ILE A 53 -3.38 6.18 -3.66
CA ILE A 53 -4.80 6.08 -4.00
C ILE A 53 -4.98 5.19 -5.24
N TRP A 54 -6.17 4.63 -5.43
CA TRP A 54 -6.45 3.71 -6.54
C TRP A 54 -6.06 4.26 -7.92
N ALA A 55 -6.31 5.55 -8.16
CA ALA A 55 -5.97 6.22 -9.41
C ALA A 55 -4.46 6.23 -9.71
N GLU A 56 -3.59 6.13 -8.71
CA GLU A 56 -2.12 6.13 -8.88
C GLU A 56 -1.54 4.78 -9.28
N LEU A 57 -2.28 3.68 -9.09
CA LEU A 57 -1.80 2.36 -9.48
C LEU A 57 -2.01 2.13 -10.96
N LYS A 58 -1.04 1.44 -11.58
CA LYS A 58 -1.08 1.03 -12.98
C LYS A 58 -1.97 -0.19 -13.19
N ASP A 59 -1.80 -1.18 -12.32
CA ASP A 59 -2.47 -2.48 -12.36
C ASP A 59 -2.81 -2.91 -10.92
N LYS A 60 -3.72 -3.89 -10.78
CA LYS A 60 -3.99 -4.51 -9.47
C LYS A 60 -2.69 -5.06 -8.86
N PRO A 61 -2.43 -4.83 -7.55
CA PRO A 61 -1.33 -5.47 -6.85
C PRO A 61 -1.41 -6.99 -6.95
N LYS A 62 -0.24 -7.64 -6.96
CA LYS A 62 -0.14 -9.09 -7.16
C LYS A 62 0.85 -9.71 -6.18
N VAL A 63 0.65 -10.99 -5.92
CA VAL A 63 1.58 -11.77 -5.10
C VAL A 63 2.87 -12.04 -5.90
N THR A 64 4.00 -11.94 -5.22
CA THR A 64 5.32 -12.36 -5.71
C THR A 64 5.94 -13.34 -4.72
N THR A 65 7.08 -13.92 -5.08
CA THR A 65 7.84 -14.80 -4.17
C THR A 65 8.33 -14.10 -2.90
N LYS A 66 8.28 -12.77 -2.83
CA LYS A 66 8.70 -11.97 -1.69
C LYS A 66 7.55 -11.33 -0.92
N GLY A 67 6.31 -11.40 -1.44
CA GLY A 67 5.14 -10.78 -0.82
C GLY A 67 4.21 -10.15 -1.85
N ILE A 68 4.04 -8.83 -1.80
CA ILE A 68 3.08 -8.09 -2.64
C ILE A 68 3.81 -7.03 -3.48
N GLU A 69 3.62 -7.05 -4.80
CA GLU A 69 4.10 -6.00 -5.71
C GLU A 69 2.96 -5.03 -6.04
N VAL A 70 3.19 -3.75 -5.79
CA VAL A 70 2.34 -2.63 -6.21
C VAL A 70 3.03 -1.92 -7.36
N THR A 71 2.33 -1.77 -8.48
CA THR A 71 2.85 -1.08 -9.67
C THR A 71 2.16 0.26 -9.82
N LEU A 72 2.93 1.36 -9.89
CA LEU A 72 2.40 2.71 -10.01
C LEU A 72 2.41 3.20 -11.45
N LYS A 73 1.43 4.05 -11.79
CA LYS A 73 1.44 4.84 -13.02
C LYS A 73 2.62 5.80 -12.99
N GLU A 74 3.15 6.09 -14.16
CA GLU A 74 4.17 7.12 -14.31
C GLU A 74 3.56 8.50 -13.99
N LYS A 75 4.27 9.33 -13.21
CA LYS A 75 3.96 10.76 -13.16
C LYS A 75 4.46 11.34 -14.47
N GLU A 76 3.56 11.80 -15.34
CA GLU A 76 3.92 12.41 -16.63
C GLU A 76 5.05 13.43 -16.44
N LYS A 77 6.28 13.03 -16.77
CA LYS A 77 7.39 13.98 -16.92
C LYS A 77 7.32 14.47 -18.36
N ARG A 78 7.04 15.76 -18.53
CA ARG A 78 7.25 16.47 -19.80
C ARG A 78 8.74 16.42 -20.13
N GLY A 79 9.17 15.42 -20.91
CA GLY A 79 10.52 15.38 -21.49
C GLY A 79 11.13 13.98 -21.56
N LEU A 80 11.26 13.51 -22.80
CA LEU A 80 12.21 12.50 -23.29
C LEU A 80 12.10 11.07 -22.73
N PHE A 81 11.32 10.28 -23.49
CA PHE A 81 11.37 8.82 -23.68
C PHE A 81 12.12 7.98 -22.65
N GLY A 82 11.34 7.44 -21.72
CA GLY A 82 11.66 6.22 -20.96
C GLY A 82 10.49 5.87 -20.06
N SER A 83 9.63 4.94 -20.47
CA SER A 83 8.56 4.41 -19.61
C SER A 83 9.21 3.66 -18.44
N SER A 84 9.43 4.34 -17.32
CA SER A 84 9.93 3.71 -16.10
C SER A 84 8.74 3.35 -15.22
N THR A 85 8.37 2.08 -15.21
CA THR A 85 7.32 1.58 -14.32
C THR A 85 7.88 1.51 -12.90
N TRP A 86 7.34 2.30 -11.96
CA TRP A 86 7.76 2.25 -10.57
C TRP A 86 7.05 1.12 -9.83
N LYS A 87 7.83 0.18 -9.28
CA LYS A 87 7.35 -0.97 -8.53
C LYS A 87 7.72 -0.83 -7.06
N LYS A 88 6.74 -1.05 -6.17
CA LYS A 88 6.94 -1.12 -4.73
C LYS A 88 6.68 -2.55 -4.28
N GLU A 89 7.67 -3.18 -3.66
CA GLU A 89 7.55 -4.51 -3.08
C GLU A 89 7.32 -4.40 -1.57
N ILE A 90 6.28 -5.06 -1.06
CA ILE A 90 5.96 -5.19 0.36
C ILE A 90 6.29 -6.63 0.76
N HIS A 91 7.23 -6.80 1.68
CA HIS A 91 7.74 -8.11 2.05
C HIS A 91 6.83 -8.83 3.05
N VAL A 92 5.95 -9.71 2.56
CA VAL A 92 5.07 -10.52 3.40
C VAL A 92 5.57 -11.96 3.35
N ALA A 93 6.17 -12.43 4.43
CA ALA A 93 6.83 -13.74 4.47
C ALA A 93 5.84 -14.92 4.32
N ASP A 94 4.62 -14.77 4.84
CA ASP A 94 3.55 -15.74 4.63
C ASP A 94 2.83 -15.46 3.31
N LEU A 95 3.09 -16.28 2.29
CA LEU A 95 2.50 -16.12 0.96
C LEU A 95 0.99 -16.36 0.95
N LYS A 96 0.45 -17.20 1.85
CA LYS A 96 -1.02 -17.37 1.95
C LYS A 96 -1.67 -16.10 2.48
N LEU A 97 -1.01 -15.42 3.42
CA LEU A 97 -1.45 -14.13 3.91
C LEU A 97 -1.33 -13.06 2.82
N ALA A 98 -0.27 -13.09 2.01
CA ALA A 98 -0.12 -12.21 0.85
C ALA A 98 -1.24 -12.43 -0.19
N GLU A 99 -1.58 -13.68 -0.49
CA GLU A 99 -2.69 -14.05 -1.38
C GLU A 99 -4.04 -13.54 -0.86
N TRP A 100 -4.34 -13.79 0.41
CA TRP A 100 -5.55 -13.27 1.05
C TRP A 100 -5.61 -11.74 0.97
N MET A 101 -4.50 -11.06 1.27
CA MET A 101 -4.42 -9.61 1.23
C MET A 101 -4.63 -9.05 -0.19
N VAL A 102 -4.04 -9.68 -1.20
CA VAL A 102 -4.24 -9.33 -2.61
C VAL A 102 -5.70 -9.55 -3.05
N GLY A 103 -6.37 -10.58 -2.52
CA GLY A 103 -7.82 -10.76 -2.70
C GLY A 103 -8.60 -9.55 -2.19
N LYS A 104 -8.31 -9.08 -0.97
CA LYS A 104 -8.96 -7.90 -0.38
C LYS A 104 -8.66 -6.59 -1.12
N ILE A 105 -7.44 -6.44 -1.60
CA ILE A 105 -7.07 -5.31 -2.47
C ILE A 105 -7.87 -5.35 -3.77
N SER A 106 -8.04 -6.53 -4.36
CA SER A 106 -8.76 -6.68 -5.63
C SER A 106 -10.24 -6.36 -5.47
N GLU A 107 -10.88 -6.85 -4.41
CA GLU A 107 -12.26 -6.49 -4.06
C GLU A 107 -12.43 -4.96 -3.91
N ALA A 108 -11.53 -4.29 -3.18
CA ALA A 108 -11.57 -2.85 -2.99
C ALA A 108 -11.28 -2.07 -4.28
N TRP A 109 -10.36 -2.56 -5.12
CA TRP A 109 -10.05 -1.98 -6.42
C TRP A 109 -11.27 -1.95 -7.35
N ASP A 110 -11.95 -3.09 -7.46
CA ASP A 110 -13.11 -3.27 -8.36
C ASP A 110 -14.32 -2.45 -7.92
N ALA A 111 -14.43 -2.12 -6.63
CA ALA A 111 -15.46 -1.22 -6.14
C ALA A 111 -15.22 0.25 -6.52
N ASN A 112 -14.02 0.61 -7.01
CA ASN A 112 -13.58 1.99 -7.24
C ASN A 112 -13.15 2.31 -8.69
N ASN A 113 -13.12 1.32 -9.59
CA ASN A 113 -12.77 1.47 -11.00
C ASN A 113 -13.74 0.68 -11.88
#